data_AF-A0A7Y4C3G4-F1
#
_entry.id   AF-A0A7Y4C3G4-F1
#
_cell.length_a   1.000
_cell.length_b   1.000
_cell.length_c   1.000
_cell.angle_alpha   90.00
_cell.angle_beta   90.00
_cell.angle_gamma   90.00
#
_symmetry.space_group_name_H-M   'P 1'
#
loop_
_entity.id
_entity.type
_entity.pdbx_description
1 polymer ?
#
loop_
_entity_poly.entity_id
_entity_poly.type
_entity_poly.pdbx_seq_one_letter_code
_entity_poly.pdbx_strand_id
1 'polypeptide(L)'
;MRLITQIALILALTSCATQAKYSDEVMYDLASVLKDVSQAVDGELKFGNTANLTNDAIIKNATSSNPKQLTRLVELAKEGNITDYRIISQFQGDNAVMMICDGEVALMEDAGCNAEFDTPYWNNPQPNSCAITLNAAEVCSD
;
A
#
# COMPACT_ATOMS: atom_id res chain seq x y z
N MET A 1 -16.51 50.69 14.09
CA MET A 1 -17.19 49.65 13.28
C MET A 1 -16.44 49.31 11.98
N ARG A 2 -15.96 50.28 11.18
CA ARG A 2 -15.22 49.98 9.92
C ARG A 2 -13.89 49.23 10.08
N LEU A 3 -13.15 49.45 11.18
CA LEU A 3 -11.89 48.71 11.46
C LEU A 3 -12.11 47.24 11.85
N ILE A 4 -13.19 46.93 12.57
CA ILE A 4 -13.48 45.56 13.03
C ILE A 4 -13.86 44.68 11.83
N THR A 5 -14.60 45.23 10.86
CA THR A 5 -14.93 44.56 9.59
C THR A 5 -13.71 44.28 8.71
N GLN A 6 -12.63 45.06 8.82
CA GLN A 6 -11.40 44.84 8.03
C GLN A 6 -10.53 43.73 8.63
N ILE A 7 -10.50 43.59 9.95
CA ILE A 7 -9.73 42.52 10.64
C ILE A 7 -10.37 41.15 10.40
N ALA A 8 -11.70 41.06 10.35
CA ALA A 8 -12.42 39.82 10.08
C ALA A 8 -12.17 39.26 8.66
N LEU A 9 -11.88 40.12 7.68
CA LEU A 9 -11.63 39.71 6.29
C LEU A 9 -10.21 39.14 6.08
N ILE A 10 -9.24 39.57 6.88
CA ILE A 10 -7.84 39.12 6.77
C ILE A 10 -7.65 37.72 7.38
N LEU A 11 -8.44 37.36 8.40
CA LEU A 11 -8.42 36.03 9.04
C LEU A 11 -9.04 34.91 8.18
N ALA A 12 -9.79 35.25 7.12
CA ALA A 12 -10.43 34.27 6.25
C ALA A 12 -9.52 33.75 5.11
N LEU A 13 -8.32 34.35 4.92
CA LEU A 13 -7.42 34.01 3.80
C LEU A 13 -6.31 33.02 4.17
N THR A 14 -6.19 32.60 5.44
CA THR A 14 -5.27 31.53 5.84
C THR A 14 -5.95 30.16 5.72
N SER A 15 -6.48 29.84 4.54
CA SER A 15 -6.80 28.46 4.19
C SER A 15 -5.47 27.75 3.93
N CYS A 16 -4.93 27.06 4.93
CA CYS A 16 -3.85 26.09 4.72
C CYS A 16 -4.38 24.97 3.82
N ALA A 17 -4.28 25.14 2.51
CA ALA A 17 -4.36 24.03 1.58
C ALA A 17 -3.04 23.26 1.69
N THR A 18 -2.96 22.36 2.67
CA THR A 18 -1.87 21.39 2.74
C THR A 18 -2.05 20.44 1.57
N GLN A 19 -1.20 20.57 0.55
CA GLN A 19 -1.17 19.63 -0.57
C GLN A 19 -0.71 18.27 -0.04
N ALA A 20 -1.48 17.21 -0.32
CA ALA A 20 -1.10 15.86 0.05
C ALA A 20 0.24 15.49 -0.61
N LYS A 21 1.09 14.75 0.11
CA LYS A 21 2.40 14.30 -0.41
C LYS A 21 2.23 13.34 -1.59
N TYR A 22 1.22 12.48 -1.53
CA TYR A 22 0.94 11.44 -2.51
C TYR A 22 -0.32 11.78 -3.32
N SER A 23 -0.35 11.37 -4.59
CA SER A 23 -1.54 11.52 -5.46
C SER A 23 -2.52 10.38 -5.19
N ASP A 24 -3.76 10.69 -4.79
CA ASP A 24 -4.78 9.67 -4.52
C ASP A 24 -5.04 8.76 -5.72
N GLU A 25 -5.13 9.33 -6.92
CA GLU A 25 -5.36 8.56 -8.15
C GLU A 25 -4.27 7.49 -8.34
N VAL A 26 -3.01 7.89 -8.21
CA VAL A 26 -1.88 6.96 -8.38
C VAL A 26 -1.82 5.96 -7.22
N MET A 27 -2.16 6.38 -6.00
CA MET A 27 -2.17 5.47 -4.85
C MET A 27 -3.29 4.44 -4.94
N TYR A 28 -4.46 4.79 -5.49
CA TYR A 28 -5.53 3.83 -5.76
C TYR A 28 -5.14 2.82 -6.85
N ASP A 29 -4.50 3.27 -7.93
CA ASP A 29 -3.96 2.37 -8.95
C ASP A 29 -2.89 1.44 -8.35
N LEU A 30 -2.01 1.97 -7.50
CA LEU A 30 -0.97 1.20 -6.83
C LEU A 30 -1.57 0.16 -5.86
N ALA A 31 -2.58 0.54 -5.09
CA ALA A 31 -3.32 -0.36 -4.20
C ALA A 31 -4.03 -1.47 -4.97
N SER A 32 -4.65 -1.15 -6.11
CA SER A 32 -5.28 -2.16 -6.98
C SER A 32 -4.27 -3.19 -7.48
N VAL A 33 -3.09 -2.75 -7.94
CA VAL A 33 -2.07 -3.68 -8.43
C VAL A 33 -1.45 -4.48 -7.28
N LEU A 34 -1.21 -3.86 -6.12
CA LEU A 34 -0.70 -4.56 -4.94
C LEU A 34 -1.66 -5.65 -4.49
N LYS A 35 -2.95 -5.36 -4.50
CA LYS A 35 -4.00 -6.33 -4.20
C LYS A 35 -3.92 -7.54 -5.13
N ASP A 36 -3.91 -7.33 -6.45
CA ASP A 36 -3.82 -8.46 -7.40
C ASP A 36 -2.57 -9.32 -7.13
N VAL A 37 -1.43 -8.68 -6.82
CA VAL A 37 -0.20 -9.39 -6.49
C VAL A 37 -0.35 -10.18 -5.19
N SER A 38 -0.88 -9.56 -4.13
CA SER A 38 -1.08 -10.23 -2.84
C SER A 38 -2.08 -11.39 -2.95
N GLN A 39 -3.15 -11.25 -3.73
CA GLN A 39 -4.10 -12.32 -4.02
C GLN A 39 -3.45 -13.49 -4.75
N ALA A 40 -2.59 -13.21 -5.73
CA ALA A 40 -1.84 -14.25 -6.42
C ALA A 40 -0.87 -14.99 -5.48
N VAL A 41 -0.19 -14.25 -4.58
CA VAL A 41 0.75 -14.82 -3.61
C VAL A 41 0.02 -15.66 -2.55
N ASP A 42 -1.10 -15.16 -2.02
CA ASP A 42 -1.97 -15.90 -1.10
C ASP A 42 -2.47 -17.21 -1.74
N GLY A 43 -2.92 -17.15 -2.99
CA GLY A 43 -3.30 -18.34 -3.76
C GLY A 43 -2.16 -19.34 -3.98
N GLU A 44 -0.94 -18.86 -4.27
CA GLU A 44 0.24 -19.72 -4.41
C GLU A 44 0.60 -20.39 -3.08
N LEU A 45 0.45 -19.69 -1.94
CA LEU A 45 0.68 -20.29 -0.62
C LEU A 45 -0.33 -21.41 -0.30
N LYS A 46 -1.60 -21.22 -0.65
CA LYS A 46 -2.69 -22.17 -0.37
C LYS A 46 -2.73 -23.37 -1.31
N PHE A 47 -2.44 -23.16 -2.59
CA PHE A 47 -2.68 -24.14 -3.64
C PHE A 47 -1.43 -24.53 -4.44
N GLY A 48 -0.34 -23.77 -4.31
CA GLY A 48 0.92 -24.00 -5.01
C GLY A 48 1.84 -24.98 -4.29
N ASN A 49 3.00 -25.25 -4.91
CA ASN A 49 4.06 -26.05 -4.30
C ASN A 49 5.16 -25.14 -3.76
N THR A 50 4.96 -24.66 -2.54
CA THR A 50 5.82 -23.68 -1.88
C THR A 50 6.87 -24.31 -0.96
N ALA A 51 6.84 -25.63 -0.80
CA ALA A 51 7.74 -26.35 0.09
C ALA A 51 9.21 -26.14 -0.33
N ASN A 52 10.03 -25.67 0.61
CA ASN A 52 11.46 -25.36 0.42
C ASN A 52 11.75 -24.20 -0.54
N LEU A 53 10.75 -23.39 -0.91
CA LEU A 53 10.97 -22.18 -1.68
C LEU A 53 11.28 -20.99 -0.76
N THR A 54 12.04 -20.04 -1.28
CA THR A 54 12.21 -18.72 -0.65
C THR A 54 10.99 -17.85 -0.92
N ASN A 55 10.77 -16.80 -0.11
CA ASN A 55 9.68 -15.85 -0.34
C ASN A 55 9.73 -15.24 -1.75
N ASP A 56 10.93 -14.86 -2.22
CA ASP A 56 11.11 -14.33 -3.58
C ASP A 56 10.72 -15.34 -4.66
N ALA A 57 11.02 -16.64 -4.46
CA ALA A 57 10.63 -17.68 -5.39
C ALA A 57 9.11 -17.91 -5.40
N ILE A 58 8.46 -17.84 -4.23
CA ILE A 58 7.00 -17.94 -4.10
C ILE A 58 6.33 -16.76 -4.81
N ILE A 59 6.78 -15.52 -4.57
CA ILE A 59 6.25 -14.32 -5.23
C ILE A 59 6.46 -14.40 -6.75
N LYS A 60 7.63 -14.87 -7.20
CA LYS A 60 7.91 -15.05 -8.62
C LYS A 60 7.01 -16.11 -9.27
N ASN A 61 6.73 -17.21 -8.58
CA ASN A 61 5.82 -18.25 -9.07
C ASN A 61 4.39 -17.71 -9.17
N ALA A 62 3.91 -17.08 -8.09
CA ALA A 62 2.58 -16.48 -7.99
C ALA A 62 2.31 -15.47 -9.12
N THR A 63 3.31 -14.64 -9.45
CA THR A 63 3.18 -13.59 -10.47
C THR A 63 3.58 -14.05 -11.88
N SER A 64 3.91 -15.33 -12.08
CA SER A 64 4.44 -15.83 -13.36
C SER A 64 3.45 -15.74 -14.53
N SER A 65 2.15 -15.79 -14.27
CA SER A 65 1.09 -15.64 -15.28
C SER A 65 0.89 -14.19 -15.71
N ASN A 66 1.26 -13.21 -14.86
CA ASN A 66 1.19 -11.78 -15.13
C ASN A 66 2.40 -11.02 -14.55
N PRO A 67 3.62 -11.27 -15.07
CA PRO A 67 4.85 -10.71 -14.47
C PRO A 67 4.93 -9.19 -14.60
N LYS A 68 4.07 -8.57 -15.42
CA LYS A 68 4.01 -7.12 -15.61
C LYS A 68 3.51 -6.39 -14.36
N GLN A 69 2.77 -7.05 -13.46
CA GLN A 69 2.26 -6.41 -12.24
C GLN A 69 3.39 -5.89 -11.34
N LEU A 70 4.46 -6.68 -11.16
CA LEU A 70 5.63 -6.27 -10.37
C LEU A 70 6.32 -5.04 -10.98
N THR A 71 6.48 -5.00 -12.30
CA THR A 71 7.01 -3.83 -12.99
C THR A 71 6.06 -2.64 -12.88
N ARG A 72 4.76 -2.86 -12.99
CA ARG A 72 3.74 -1.80 -12.90
C ARG A 72 3.73 -1.15 -11.51
N LEU A 73 3.94 -1.90 -10.43
CA LEU A 73 4.11 -1.32 -9.08
C LEU A 73 5.27 -0.32 -9.04
N VAL A 74 6.41 -0.66 -9.64
CA VAL A 74 7.59 0.21 -9.69
C VAL A 74 7.35 1.46 -10.55
N GLU A 75 6.60 1.33 -11.64
CA GLU A 75 6.21 2.46 -12.49
C GLU A 75 5.26 3.42 -11.75
N LEU A 76 4.20 2.87 -11.15
CA LEU A 76 3.25 3.64 -10.34
C LEU A 76 3.92 4.32 -9.14
N ALA A 77 4.89 3.67 -8.51
CA ALA A 77 5.66 4.27 -7.43
C ALA A 77 6.39 5.54 -7.88
N LYS A 78 6.97 5.53 -9.08
CA LYS A 78 7.61 6.73 -9.67
C LYS A 78 6.59 7.80 -10.02
N GLU A 79 5.47 7.42 -10.64
CA GLU A 79 4.35 8.33 -10.95
C GLU A 79 3.78 8.99 -9.67
N GLY A 80 3.78 8.25 -8.56
CA GLY A 80 3.23 8.65 -7.25
C GLY A 80 4.21 9.40 -6.35
N ASN A 81 5.38 9.80 -6.86
CA ASN A 81 6.45 10.46 -6.10
C ASN A 81 6.94 9.66 -4.87
N ILE A 82 6.92 8.33 -4.93
CA ILE A 82 7.58 7.47 -3.94
C ILE A 82 9.09 7.51 -4.23
N THR A 83 9.86 8.02 -3.27
CA THR A 83 11.28 8.31 -3.45
C THR A 83 12.19 7.16 -3.03
N ASP A 84 11.77 6.35 -2.07
CA ASP A 84 12.49 5.18 -1.56
C ASP A 84 11.56 3.97 -1.55
N TYR A 85 11.20 3.50 -2.74
CA TYR A 85 10.24 2.42 -2.93
C TYR A 85 10.75 1.10 -2.35
N ARG A 86 9.96 0.52 -1.45
CA ARG A 86 10.19 -0.81 -0.89
C ARG A 86 8.89 -1.60 -0.88
N ILE A 87 8.99 -2.88 -1.18
CA ILE A 87 7.93 -3.85 -0.94
C ILE A 87 8.41 -4.82 0.13
N ILE A 88 7.61 -5.03 1.16
CA ILE A 88 7.87 -6.01 2.21
C ILE A 88 6.76 -7.06 2.20
N SER A 89 7.12 -8.30 2.51
CA SER A 89 6.17 -9.40 2.61
C SER A 89 6.43 -10.22 3.87
N GLN A 90 5.35 -10.70 4.48
CA GLN A 90 5.39 -11.64 5.59
C GLN A 90 4.36 -12.73 5.32
N PHE A 91 4.78 -13.98 5.46
CA PHE A 91 3.86 -15.12 5.40
C PHE A 91 3.43 -15.49 6.81
N GLN A 92 2.13 -15.55 7.01
CA GLN A 92 1.48 -15.82 8.29
C GLN A 92 0.62 -17.07 8.13
N GLY A 93 1.25 -18.24 8.32
CA GLY A 93 0.64 -19.52 7.98
C GLY A 93 0.61 -19.72 6.46
N ASP A 94 -0.58 -19.98 5.92
CA ASP A 94 -0.87 -20.10 4.49
C ASP A 94 -1.35 -18.80 3.86
N ASN A 95 -1.31 -17.68 4.58
CA ASN A 95 -1.67 -16.37 4.07
C ASN A 95 -0.44 -15.47 3.88
N ALA A 96 -0.52 -14.56 2.91
CA ALA A 96 0.49 -13.53 2.70
C ALA A 96 0.00 -12.19 3.24
N VAL A 97 0.92 -11.36 3.71
CA VAL A 97 0.68 -9.93 3.93
C VAL A 97 1.77 -9.17 3.21
N MET A 98 1.40 -8.21 2.38
CA MET A 98 2.31 -7.41 1.57
C MET A 98 2.09 -5.93 1.85
N MET A 99 3.18 -5.18 1.95
CA MET A 99 3.14 -3.74 2.22
C MET A 99 4.10 -3.00 1.27
N ILE A 100 3.68 -1.81 0.83
CA ILE A 100 4.52 -0.86 0.11
C ILE A 100 4.88 0.32 1.03
N CYS A 101 6.15 0.73 0.97
CA CYS A 101 6.70 1.85 1.73
C CYS A 101 7.42 2.88 0.85
N ASP A 102 7.53 4.10 1.37
CA ASP A 102 8.45 5.15 0.96
C ASP A 102 9.48 5.35 2.08
N GLY A 103 10.59 4.62 2.01
CA GLY A 103 11.58 4.53 3.08
C GLY A 103 10.99 3.85 4.32
N GLU A 104 10.91 4.58 5.43
CA GLU A 104 10.37 4.10 6.71
C GLU A 104 8.88 4.47 6.91
N VAL A 105 8.22 5.00 5.88
CA VAL A 105 6.79 5.35 5.90
C VAL A 105 5.99 4.28 5.17
N ALA A 106 5.07 3.60 5.87
CA ALA A 106 4.11 2.71 5.22
C ALA A 106 3.10 3.52 4.39
N LEU A 107 2.79 3.01 3.20
CA LEU A 107 1.81 3.61 2.30
C LEU A 107 0.55 2.77 2.18
N MET A 108 0.68 1.45 2.16
CA MET A 108 -0.46 0.54 2.01
C MET A 108 -0.07 -0.89 2.38
N GLU A 109 -1.02 -1.68 2.87
CA GLU A 109 -0.85 -3.07 3.31
C GLU A 109 -2.10 -3.88 2.94
N ASP A 110 -1.89 -5.10 2.45
CA ASP A 110 -2.94 -6.01 1.98
C ASP A 110 -2.57 -7.48 2.20
N ALA A 111 -3.56 -8.32 2.54
CA ALA A 111 -3.40 -9.74 2.79
C ALA A 111 -3.86 -10.64 1.62
N GLY A 112 -4.43 -10.09 0.54
CA GLY A 112 -4.77 -10.86 -0.65
C GLY A 112 -5.87 -11.93 -0.48
N CYS A 113 -6.45 -12.06 0.70
CA CYS A 113 -7.44 -13.11 0.99
C CYS A 113 -8.89 -12.60 0.94
N ASN A 114 -9.09 -11.29 0.84
CA ASN A 114 -10.42 -10.67 0.81
C ASN A 114 -10.66 -9.81 -0.45
N ALA A 115 -11.92 -9.41 -0.62
CA ALA A 115 -12.38 -8.68 -1.78
C ALA A 115 -12.27 -7.16 -1.63
N GLU A 116 -11.99 -6.63 -0.44
CA GLU A 116 -11.71 -5.21 -0.23
C GLU A 116 -10.20 -4.97 -0.25
N PHE A 117 -9.73 -3.74 -0.07
CA PHE A 117 -8.30 -3.49 0.14
C PHE A 117 -8.12 -3.20 1.62
N ASP A 118 -7.14 -3.83 2.28
CA ASP A 118 -7.14 -3.84 3.74
C ASP A 118 -6.83 -2.48 4.36
N THR A 119 -5.61 -1.95 4.18
CA THR A 119 -5.20 -0.74 4.91
C THR A 119 -4.48 0.30 4.04
N PRO A 120 -5.16 1.41 3.68
CA PRO A 120 -4.55 2.54 2.99
C PRO A 120 -3.93 3.55 3.99
N TYR A 121 -2.61 3.69 4.00
CA TYR A 121 -1.89 4.61 4.91
C TYR A 121 -1.55 5.98 4.28
N TRP A 122 -1.52 6.08 2.95
CA TRP A 122 -1.00 7.26 2.24
C TRP A 122 -1.75 8.58 2.51
N ASN A 123 -2.99 8.52 2.99
CA ASN A 123 -3.79 9.69 3.38
C ASN A 123 -3.32 10.33 4.68
N ASN A 124 -2.70 9.56 5.57
CA ASN A 124 -2.17 10.03 6.85
C ASN A 124 -0.85 9.30 7.19
N PRO A 125 0.20 9.52 6.37
CA PRO A 125 1.44 8.77 6.48
C PRO A 125 2.13 9.05 7.81
N GLN A 126 2.58 8.00 8.49
CA GLN A 126 3.31 8.10 9.76
C GLN A 126 4.79 7.75 9.55
N PRO A 127 5.73 8.51 10.12
CA PRO A 127 7.14 8.11 10.15
C PRO A 127 7.35 6.81 10.93
N ASN A 128 8.33 5.99 10.50
CA ASN A 128 8.71 4.73 11.15
C ASN A 128 7.54 3.72 11.25
N SER A 129 6.62 3.74 10.28
CA SER A 129 5.49 2.81 10.21
C SER A 129 5.69 1.68 9.21
N CYS A 130 6.82 1.63 8.49
CA CYS A 130 7.11 0.57 7.51
C CYS A 130 7.42 -0.78 8.18
N ALA A 131 6.39 -1.37 8.80
CA ALA A 131 6.39 -2.69 9.40
C ALA A 131 4.98 -3.27 9.27
N ILE A 132 4.89 -4.56 8.91
CA ILE A 132 3.61 -5.26 8.79
C ILE A 132 2.89 -5.24 10.15
N THR A 133 1.63 -4.83 10.13
CA THR A 133 0.76 -4.74 11.31
C THR A 133 -0.46 -5.63 11.22
N LEU A 134 -0.85 -5.99 9.99
CA LEU A 134 -2.05 -6.75 9.73
C LEU A 134 -1.86 -8.21 10.14
N ASN A 135 -2.83 -8.72 10.91
CA ASN A 135 -2.90 -10.13 11.30
C ASN A 135 -3.77 -10.90 10.30
N ALA A 136 -3.16 -11.73 9.46
CA ALA A 136 -3.87 -12.44 8.41
C ALA A 136 -4.99 -13.33 8.97
N ALA A 137 -4.81 -13.92 10.16
CA ALA A 137 -5.85 -14.74 10.79
C ALA A 137 -7.10 -13.96 11.21
N GLU A 138 -7.02 -12.62 11.30
CA GLU A 138 -8.17 -11.77 11.63
C GLU A 138 -8.91 -11.27 10.39
N VAL A 139 -8.19 -11.02 9.28
CA VAL A 139 -8.79 -10.47 8.06
C VAL A 139 -9.13 -11.53 7.01
N CYS A 140 -8.40 -12.65 7.01
CA CYS A 140 -8.64 -13.79 6.15
C CYS A 140 -9.62 -14.71 6.86
N SER A 141 -10.92 -14.44 6.66
CA SER A 141 -11.97 -15.31 7.13
C SER A 141 -12.11 -16.50 6.17
N ASP A 142 -11.97 -17.72 6.68
CA ASP A 142 -12.22 -18.98 5.96
C ASP A 142 -13.69 -19.16 5.55
#